data_AF-A0A7C4XQJ0-F1
#
_entry.id   AF-A0A7C4XQJ0-F1
#
_cell.length_a   1.000
_cell.length_b   1.000
_cell.length_c   1.000
_cell.angle_alpha   90.00
_cell.angle_beta   90.00
_cell.angle_gamma   90.00
#
_symmetry.space_group_name_H-M   'P 1'
#
loop_
_entity.id
_entity.type
_entity.pdbx_description
1 polymer ?
#
loop_
_entity_poly.entity_id
_entity_poly.type
_entity_poly.pdbx_seq_one_letter_code
_entity_poly.pdbx_strand_id
1 'polypeptide(L)'
;MREIPLKKRMEVLRLYFEGLSYDEISRKAKVSKGSVVNIVRELREGKYPEFEDLSEIVDELRSLAVEINKNKISVAQAVLGIKFYEKLQKLGIEPKALESYIKMCKSLSPEFVRTAVRLYLLERKFGKRYEEILEEFEKKTSKLEKICSEIKALEERKTNLEIDLKKLEERKALEIAKIEELIKGAESLQRIGVEKVCRLSTFVEEFEKLGYSADELAKIARFADKRDRLIKENLRLRNDLNMLAAENRGILAAKVILETRTVAISCQFCGGSILCRLPTIFELFDAMKRNTTYSVRCPFCYFMNYFTPRDVLASIGWAILYYASI
;
A
#
# COMPACT_ATOMS: atom_id res chain seq x y z
N MET A 1 41.51 -86.41 31.26
CA MET A 1 40.74 -85.31 30.62
C MET A 1 41.28 -83.99 31.14
N ARG A 2 41.62 -83.03 30.29
CA ARG A 2 42.02 -81.69 30.75
C ARG A 2 40.77 -80.94 31.21
N GLU A 3 40.78 -80.43 32.43
CA GLU A 3 39.67 -79.67 32.98
C GLU A 3 39.49 -78.36 32.20
N ILE A 4 38.25 -78.06 31.79
CA ILE A 4 37.94 -76.83 31.05
C ILE A 4 37.93 -75.68 32.05
N PRO A 5 38.74 -74.62 31.83
CA PRO A 5 38.77 -73.46 32.70
C PRO A 5 37.40 -72.81 32.86
N LEU A 6 37.09 -72.30 34.06
CA LEU A 6 35.82 -71.66 34.39
C LEU A 6 35.40 -70.58 33.38
N LYS A 7 36.37 -69.75 32.94
CA LYS A 7 36.15 -68.71 31.92
C LYS A 7 35.56 -69.26 30.61
N LYS A 8 36.03 -70.43 30.16
CA LYS A 8 35.51 -71.08 28.94
C LYS A 8 34.15 -71.73 29.18
N ARG A 9 33.88 -72.24 30.39
CA ARG A 9 32.55 -72.73 30.77
C ARG A 9 31.53 -71.59 30.73
N MET A 10 31.88 -70.42 31.29
CA MET A 10 31.03 -69.22 31.23
C MET A 10 30.78 -68.72 29.81
N GLU A 11 31.78 -68.78 28.93
CA GLU A 11 31.59 -68.46 27.51
C GLU A 11 30.60 -69.40 26.82
N VAL A 12 30.67 -70.71 27.09
CA VAL A 12 29.71 -71.71 26.60
C VAL A 12 28.29 -71.41 27.09
N LEU A 13 28.12 -71.08 28.37
CA LEU A 13 26.81 -70.73 28.95
C LEU A 13 26.24 -69.42 28.36
N ARG A 14 27.09 -68.41 28.14
CA ARG A 14 26.68 -67.19 27.46
C ARG A 14 26.14 -67.48 26.05
N LEU A 15 26.90 -68.23 25.25
CA LEU A 15 26.50 -68.60 23.89
C LEU A 15 25.24 -69.49 23.86
N TYR A 16 25.01 -70.27 24.92
CA TYR A 16 23.78 -71.05 25.12
C TYR A 16 22.57 -70.14 25.34
N PHE A 17 22.68 -69.14 26.22
CA PHE A 17 21.63 -68.14 26.43
C PHE A 17 21.50 -67.12 25.29
N GLU A 18 22.45 -67.04 24.37
CA GLU A 18 22.34 -66.27 23.12
C GLU A 18 21.48 -66.94 22.05
N GLY A 19 21.03 -68.17 22.26
CA GLY A 19 20.15 -68.82 21.29
C GLY A 19 20.82 -69.89 20.42
N LEU A 20 22.15 -70.09 20.53
CA LEU A 20 22.93 -70.86 19.55
C LEU A 20 22.85 -72.39 19.74
N SER A 21 22.89 -73.13 18.63
CA SER A 21 22.92 -74.60 18.67
C SER A 21 24.22 -75.14 19.28
N TYR A 22 24.20 -76.36 19.81
CA TYR A 22 25.39 -76.97 20.42
C TYR A 22 26.58 -77.07 19.46
N ASP A 23 26.31 -77.25 18.17
CA ASP A 23 27.35 -77.29 17.14
C ASP A 23 27.95 -75.91 16.89
N GLU A 24 27.15 -74.85 16.90
CA GLU A 24 27.63 -73.47 16.79
C GLU A 24 28.43 -73.04 18.02
N ILE A 25 27.97 -73.40 19.22
CA ILE A 25 28.69 -73.14 20.47
C ILE A 25 30.03 -73.87 20.46
N SER A 26 30.04 -75.15 20.09
CA SER A 26 31.26 -75.96 19.97
C SER A 26 32.30 -75.31 19.05
N ARG A 27 31.85 -74.81 17.89
CA ARG A 27 32.71 -74.07 16.93
C ARG A 27 33.21 -72.74 17.50
N LYS A 28 32.34 -71.93 18.10
CA LYS A 28 32.69 -70.58 18.61
C LYS A 28 33.60 -70.64 19.83
N ALA A 29 33.29 -71.50 20.80
CA ALA A 29 34.05 -71.64 22.05
C ALA A 29 35.27 -72.59 21.91
N LYS A 30 35.46 -73.23 20.75
CA LYS A 30 36.54 -74.19 20.48
C LYS A 30 36.62 -75.32 21.52
N VAL A 31 35.46 -75.89 21.86
CA VAL A 31 35.31 -77.03 22.79
C VAL A 31 34.55 -78.16 22.09
N SER A 32 34.73 -79.41 22.52
CA SER A 32 33.98 -80.54 21.94
C SER A 32 32.49 -80.44 22.25
N LYS A 33 31.63 -80.92 21.35
CA LYS A 33 30.16 -80.96 21.55
C LYS A 33 29.78 -81.66 22.87
N GLY A 34 30.44 -82.78 23.20
CA GLY A 34 30.24 -83.48 24.47
C GLY A 34 30.56 -82.64 25.71
N SER A 35 31.55 -81.74 25.60
CA SER A 35 31.86 -80.78 26.66
C SER A 35 30.78 -79.72 26.82
N VAL A 36 30.21 -79.22 25.71
CA VAL A 36 29.06 -78.30 25.73
C VAL A 36 27.86 -78.95 26.41
N VAL A 37 27.54 -80.20 26.04
CA VAL A 37 26.45 -80.97 26.65
C VAL A 37 26.67 -81.16 28.15
N ASN A 38 27.90 -81.50 28.56
CA ASN A 38 28.22 -81.67 29.97
C ASN A 38 28.08 -80.35 30.76
N ILE A 39 28.57 -79.23 30.23
CA ILE A 39 28.47 -77.90 30.84
C ILE A 39 27.00 -77.47 31.00
N VAL A 40 26.16 -77.69 29.97
CA VAL A 40 24.72 -77.36 30.06
C VAL A 40 24.00 -78.28 31.05
N ARG A 41 24.37 -79.57 31.13
CA ARG A 41 23.85 -80.47 32.15
C ARG A 41 24.23 -80.01 33.56
N GLU A 42 25.47 -79.61 33.77
CA GLU A 42 25.94 -79.05 35.05
C GLU A 42 25.16 -77.76 35.42
N LEU A 43 24.79 -76.93 34.43
CA LEU A 43 23.91 -75.77 34.64
C LEU A 43 22.52 -76.17 35.12
N ARG A 44 21.90 -77.16 34.50
CA ARG A 44 20.57 -77.66 34.93
C ARG A 44 20.60 -78.31 36.31
N GLU A 45 21.71 -78.95 36.66
CA GLU A 45 21.94 -79.56 37.98
C GLU A 45 22.29 -78.53 39.08
N GLY A 46 22.33 -77.23 38.77
CA GLY A 46 22.62 -76.18 39.74
C GLY A 46 24.08 -76.14 40.22
N LYS A 47 25.02 -76.75 39.47
CA LYS A 47 26.44 -76.82 39.85
C LYS A 47 27.20 -75.50 39.70
N TYR A 48 26.55 -74.47 39.17
CA TYR A 48 27.09 -73.11 39.05
C TYR A 48 26.36 -72.22 40.05
N PRO A 49 27.00 -71.83 41.17
CA PRO A 49 26.39 -70.97 42.19
C PRO A 49 25.87 -69.64 41.63
N GLU A 50 26.47 -69.14 40.53
CA GLU A 50 26.04 -67.91 39.87
C GLU A 50 24.65 -68.01 39.22
N PHE A 51 24.10 -69.22 39.09
CA PHE A 51 22.83 -69.51 38.42
C PHE A 51 21.91 -70.43 39.25
N GLU A 52 22.12 -70.53 40.56
CA GLU A 52 21.36 -71.43 41.45
C GLU A 52 19.83 -71.26 41.29
N ASP A 53 19.37 -70.00 41.24
CA ASP A 53 17.96 -69.62 41.07
C ASP A 53 17.40 -69.86 39.66
N LEU A 54 18.25 -70.13 38.66
CA LEU A 54 17.82 -70.29 37.27
C LEU A 54 17.56 -71.75 36.90
N SER A 55 17.98 -72.71 37.73
CA SER A 55 17.95 -74.15 37.43
C SER A 55 16.59 -74.65 36.92
N GLU A 56 15.49 -74.12 37.45
CA GLU A 56 14.11 -74.48 37.07
C GLU A 56 13.66 -73.84 35.74
N ILE A 57 14.20 -72.69 35.37
CA ILE A 57 13.78 -71.90 34.19
C ILE A 57 14.82 -71.92 33.05
N VAL A 58 15.94 -72.64 33.19
CA VAL A 58 17.01 -72.70 32.18
C VAL A 58 16.45 -73.05 30.80
N ASP A 59 15.57 -74.05 30.73
CA ASP A 59 15.02 -74.54 29.47
C ASP A 59 14.00 -73.55 28.87
N GLU A 60 13.28 -72.81 29.70
CA GLU A 60 12.36 -71.75 29.25
C GLU A 60 13.12 -70.55 28.69
N LEU A 61 14.15 -70.08 29.42
CA LEU A 61 15.04 -69.02 28.97
C LEU A 61 15.77 -69.43 27.68
N ARG A 62 16.18 -70.69 27.59
CA ARG A 62 16.81 -71.23 26.39
C ARG A 62 15.84 -71.23 25.21
N SER A 63 14.61 -71.71 25.42
CA SER A 63 13.55 -71.74 24.40
C SER A 63 13.24 -70.34 23.88
N LEU A 64 13.08 -69.37 24.78
CA LEU A 64 12.91 -67.97 24.43
C LEU A 64 14.10 -67.42 23.63
N ALA A 65 15.33 -67.70 24.05
CA ALA A 65 16.53 -67.29 23.33
C ALA A 65 16.65 -67.94 21.95
N VAL A 66 16.27 -69.22 21.78
CA VAL A 66 16.16 -69.85 20.45
C VAL A 66 15.20 -69.04 19.60
N GLU A 67 14.01 -68.75 20.11
CA GLU A 67 12.94 -68.15 19.32
C GLU A 67 13.25 -66.69 18.94
N ILE A 68 13.86 -65.93 19.85
CA ILE A 68 14.39 -64.59 19.59
C ILE A 68 15.43 -64.65 18.46
N ASN A 69 16.41 -65.57 18.56
CA ASN A 69 17.49 -65.70 17.58
C ASN A 69 16.99 -66.20 16.22
N LYS A 70 16.06 -67.17 16.21
CA LYS A 70 15.44 -67.74 15.00
C LYS A 70 14.65 -66.68 14.22
N ASN A 71 13.90 -65.84 14.93
CA ASN A 71 13.15 -64.74 14.33
C ASN A 71 14.00 -63.47 14.12
N LYS A 72 15.29 -63.51 14.48
CA LYS A 72 16.25 -62.40 14.36
C LYS A 72 15.75 -61.11 15.00
N ILE A 73 15.02 -61.21 16.10
CA ILE A 73 14.51 -60.06 16.86
C ILE A 73 15.48 -59.71 17.99
N SER A 74 15.56 -58.44 18.36
CA SER A 74 16.31 -58.03 19.55
C SER A 74 15.46 -58.19 20.81
N VAL A 75 16.12 -58.27 21.98
CA VAL A 75 15.43 -58.27 23.28
C VAL A 75 14.54 -57.04 23.43
N ALA A 76 14.98 -55.87 22.96
CA ALA A 76 14.19 -54.65 22.97
C ALA A 76 12.90 -54.77 22.11
N GLN A 77 12.98 -55.41 20.95
CA GLN A 77 11.81 -55.68 20.11
C GLN A 77 10.86 -56.68 20.77
N ALA A 78 11.38 -57.72 21.45
CA ALA A 78 10.56 -58.66 22.20
C ALA A 78 9.78 -57.96 23.33
N VAL A 79 10.43 -57.05 24.07
CA VAL A 79 9.77 -56.22 25.10
C VAL A 79 8.69 -55.32 24.51
N LEU A 80 8.94 -54.70 23.35
CA LEU A 80 7.91 -53.93 22.63
C LEU A 80 6.73 -54.81 22.20
N GLY A 81 7.01 -56.04 21.75
CA GLY A 81 6.01 -57.04 21.40
C GLY A 81 5.10 -57.39 22.59
N ILE A 82 5.68 -57.58 23.78
CA ILE A 82 4.90 -57.82 25.01
C ILE A 82 4.00 -56.62 25.33
N LYS A 83 4.53 -55.39 25.32
CA LYS A 83 3.72 -54.18 25.57
C LYS A 83 2.62 -53.99 24.53
N PHE A 84 2.87 -54.35 23.28
CA PHE A 84 1.86 -54.33 22.24
C PHE A 84 0.79 -55.39 22.49
N TYR A 85 1.19 -56.60 22.87
CA TYR A 85 0.29 -57.69 23.22
C TYR A 85 -0.62 -57.35 24.42
N GLU A 86 -0.08 -56.73 25.48
CA GLU A 86 -0.87 -56.24 26.62
C GLU A 86 -1.94 -55.24 26.19
N LYS A 87 -1.62 -54.35 25.25
CA LYS A 87 -2.61 -53.39 24.71
C LYS A 87 -3.70 -54.10 23.91
N LEU A 88 -3.35 -55.13 23.13
CA LEU A 88 -4.34 -55.94 22.42
C LEU A 88 -5.26 -56.71 23.39
N GLN A 89 -4.70 -57.28 24.46
CA GLN A 89 -5.50 -57.94 25.50
C GLN A 89 -6.47 -56.96 26.18
N LYS A 90 -6.04 -55.73 26.48
CA LYS A 90 -6.92 -54.69 27.05
C LYS A 90 -8.08 -54.32 26.11
N LEU A 91 -7.91 -54.52 24.80
CA LEU A 91 -8.97 -54.36 23.80
C LEU A 91 -9.82 -55.63 23.61
N GLY A 92 -9.57 -56.70 24.38
CA GLY A 92 -10.26 -57.98 24.27
C GLY A 92 -9.87 -58.81 23.04
N ILE A 93 -8.73 -58.49 22.39
CA ILE A 93 -8.31 -59.16 21.16
C ILE A 93 -7.45 -60.38 21.51
N GLU A 94 -7.99 -61.56 21.27
CA GLU A 94 -7.25 -62.82 21.42
C GLU A 94 -6.20 -63.01 20.30
N PRO A 95 -5.05 -63.66 20.58
CA PRO A 95 -4.03 -63.95 19.55
C PRO A 95 -4.58 -64.64 18.29
N LYS A 96 -5.53 -65.56 18.48
CA LYS A 96 -6.18 -66.32 17.39
C LYS A 96 -7.05 -65.43 16.49
N ALA A 97 -7.62 -64.37 17.05
CA ALA A 97 -8.50 -63.44 16.35
C ALA A 97 -7.75 -62.26 15.70
N LEU A 98 -6.45 -62.09 15.98
CA LEU A 98 -5.65 -60.98 15.48
C LEU A 98 -5.63 -60.91 13.95
N GLU A 99 -5.51 -62.04 13.28
CA GLU A 99 -5.53 -62.11 11.80
C GLU A 99 -6.87 -61.62 11.24
N SER A 100 -7.98 -62.04 11.85
CA SER A 100 -9.33 -61.59 11.48
C SER A 100 -9.51 -60.09 11.74
N TYR A 101 -8.97 -59.58 12.84
CA TYR A 101 -9.00 -58.15 13.17
C TYR A 101 -8.18 -57.33 12.16
N ILE A 102 -6.99 -57.80 11.77
CA ILE A 102 -6.18 -57.16 10.73
C ILE A 102 -6.92 -57.16 9.39
N LYS A 103 -7.56 -58.26 9.00
CA LYS A 103 -8.36 -58.35 7.78
C LYS A 103 -9.55 -57.38 7.82
N MET A 104 -10.25 -57.29 8.94
CA MET A 104 -11.30 -56.30 9.15
C MET A 104 -10.76 -54.87 9.00
N CYS A 105 -9.66 -54.53 9.66
CA CYS A 105 -9.02 -53.21 9.51
C CYS A 105 -8.56 -52.92 8.08
N LYS A 106 -8.14 -53.94 7.30
CA LYS A 106 -7.80 -53.81 5.88
C LYS A 106 -9.03 -53.65 4.98
N SER A 107 -10.16 -54.25 5.34
CA SER A 107 -11.43 -54.07 4.62
C SER A 107 -12.07 -52.70 4.85
N LEU A 108 -11.72 -52.05 5.97
CA LEU A 108 -12.10 -50.67 6.21
C LEU A 108 -11.26 -49.76 5.32
N SER A 109 -11.91 -48.81 4.64
CA SER A 109 -11.19 -47.80 3.87
C SER A 109 -10.19 -47.06 4.78
N PRO A 110 -8.97 -46.76 4.30
CA PRO A 110 -8.04 -45.88 5.01
C PRO A 110 -8.66 -44.53 5.41
N GLU A 111 -9.68 -44.07 4.68
CA GLU A 111 -10.43 -42.85 5.01
C GLU A 111 -11.36 -43.03 6.21
N PHE A 112 -11.96 -44.21 6.38
CA PHE A 112 -12.79 -44.50 7.54
C PHE A 112 -11.96 -44.48 8.83
N VAL A 113 -10.79 -45.14 8.82
CA VAL A 113 -9.88 -45.16 9.97
C VAL A 113 -9.41 -43.75 10.32
N ARG A 114 -9.03 -42.95 9.30
CA ARG A 114 -8.64 -41.55 9.50
C ARG A 114 -9.77 -40.71 10.06
N THR A 115 -10.99 -40.89 9.57
CA THR A 115 -12.19 -40.17 10.05
C THR A 115 -12.53 -40.54 11.48
N ALA A 116 -12.50 -41.83 11.83
CA ALA A 116 -12.74 -42.31 13.19
C ALA A 116 -11.68 -41.79 14.19
N VAL A 117 -10.40 -41.79 13.81
CA VAL A 117 -9.34 -41.19 14.63
C VAL A 117 -9.55 -39.69 14.80
N ARG A 118 -9.89 -38.98 13.72
CA ARG A 118 -10.18 -37.54 13.77
C ARG A 118 -11.37 -37.24 14.67
N LEU A 119 -12.43 -38.05 14.59
CA LEU A 119 -13.61 -37.96 15.44
C LEU A 119 -13.23 -38.11 16.92
N TYR A 120 -12.52 -39.16 17.27
CA TYR A 120 -12.04 -39.40 18.64
C TYR A 120 -11.16 -38.25 19.17
N LEU A 121 -10.28 -37.70 18.33
CA LEU A 121 -9.45 -36.55 18.71
C LEU A 121 -10.28 -35.28 18.91
N LEU A 122 -11.34 -35.06 18.11
CA LEU A 122 -12.26 -33.95 18.30
C LEU A 122 -13.02 -34.10 19.62
N GLU A 123 -13.57 -35.28 19.91
CA GLU A 123 -14.25 -35.54 21.17
C GLU A 123 -13.34 -35.30 22.38
N ARG A 124 -12.09 -35.76 22.32
CA ARG A 124 -11.08 -35.46 23.37
C ARG A 124 -10.75 -33.98 23.49
N LYS A 125 -10.64 -33.26 22.37
CA LYS A 125 -10.29 -31.84 22.35
C LYS A 125 -11.39 -30.99 22.98
N PHE A 126 -12.65 -31.31 22.70
CA PHE A 126 -13.80 -30.57 23.21
C PHE A 126 -14.33 -31.12 24.54
N GLY A 127 -13.89 -32.31 24.96
CA GLY A 127 -14.35 -32.98 26.18
C GLY A 127 -15.82 -33.38 26.12
N LYS A 128 -16.36 -33.56 24.91
CA LYS A 128 -17.78 -33.78 24.62
C LYS A 128 -17.92 -34.87 23.58
N ARG A 129 -19.09 -35.51 23.56
CA ARG A 129 -19.44 -36.45 22.50
C ARG A 129 -19.68 -35.72 21.18
N TYR A 130 -19.49 -36.42 20.06
CA TYR A 130 -19.70 -35.86 18.73
C TYR A 130 -21.09 -35.24 18.55
N GLU A 131 -22.14 -35.90 19.06
CA GLU A 131 -23.51 -35.41 18.93
C GLU A 131 -23.70 -34.06 19.64
N GLU A 132 -23.11 -33.89 20.83
CA GLU A 132 -23.14 -32.64 21.58
C GLU A 132 -22.35 -31.51 20.88
N ILE A 133 -21.22 -31.87 20.25
CA ILE A 133 -20.43 -30.92 19.46
C ILE A 133 -21.24 -30.42 18.26
N LEU A 134 -21.94 -31.33 17.57
CA LEU A 134 -22.80 -30.98 16.44
C LEU A 134 -23.94 -30.06 16.88
N GLU A 135 -24.65 -30.38 17.95
CA GLU A 135 -25.72 -29.51 18.46
C GLU A 135 -25.21 -28.12 18.83
N GLU A 136 -24.05 -28.03 19.50
CA GLU A 136 -23.46 -26.74 19.85
C GLU A 136 -23.05 -25.96 18.60
N PHE A 137 -22.51 -26.65 17.59
CA PHE A 137 -22.15 -26.05 16.32
C PHE A 137 -23.40 -25.52 15.59
N GLU A 138 -24.48 -26.29 15.48
CA GLU A 138 -25.75 -25.86 14.88
C GLU A 138 -26.36 -24.68 15.64
N LYS A 139 -26.35 -24.72 16.98
CA LYS A 139 -26.80 -23.61 17.83
C LYS A 139 -25.95 -22.34 17.62
N LYS A 140 -24.63 -22.48 17.42
CA LYS A 140 -23.75 -21.34 17.11
C LYS A 140 -23.96 -20.82 15.70
N THR A 141 -24.12 -21.69 14.71
CA THR A 141 -24.37 -21.32 13.32
C THR A 141 -25.69 -20.56 13.18
N SER A 142 -26.77 -21.04 13.80
CA SER A 142 -28.05 -20.32 13.81
C SER A 142 -27.98 -18.96 14.53
N LYS A 143 -27.17 -18.83 15.60
CA LYS A 143 -26.89 -17.53 16.23
C LYS A 143 -26.09 -16.61 15.32
N LEU A 144 -25.09 -17.14 14.61
CA LEU A 144 -24.30 -16.39 13.65
C LEU A 144 -25.17 -15.86 12.51
N GLU A 145 -26.08 -16.68 11.97
CA GLU A 145 -27.04 -16.26 10.94
C GLU A 145 -27.93 -15.10 11.41
N LYS A 146 -28.44 -15.17 12.65
CA LYS A 146 -29.20 -14.07 13.27
C LYS A 146 -28.38 -12.79 13.37
N ILE A 147 -27.18 -12.87 13.93
CA ILE A 147 -26.27 -11.71 14.05
C ILE A 147 -25.94 -11.13 12.68
N CYS A 148 -25.68 -11.96 11.67
CA CYS A 148 -25.44 -11.50 10.31
C CYS A 148 -26.65 -10.77 9.72
N SER A 149 -27.87 -11.22 10.00
CA SER A 149 -29.09 -10.52 9.57
C SER A 149 -29.28 -9.18 10.29
N GLU A 150 -28.96 -9.10 11.58
CA GLU A 150 -29.00 -7.86 12.36
C GLU A 150 -27.96 -6.85 11.88
N ILE A 151 -26.73 -7.29 11.56
CA ILE A 151 -25.68 -6.45 11.00
C ILE A 151 -26.15 -5.83 9.68
N LYS A 152 -26.72 -6.63 8.77
CA LYS A 152 -27.25 -6.13 7.50
C LYS A 152 -28.34 -5.08 7.71
N ALA A 153 -29.29 -5.35 8.62
CA ALA A 153 -30.35 -4.39 8.93
C ALA A 153 -29.81 -3.08 9.54
N LEU A 154 -28.78 -3.16 10.39
CA LEU A 154 -28.13 -1.98 10.96
C LEU A 154 -27.33 -1.19 9.91
N GLU A 155 -26.66 -1.87 8.98
CA GLU A 155 -25.97 -1.24 7.85
C GLU A 155 -26.95 -0.50 6.94
N GLU A 156 -28.08 -1.11 6.58
CA GLU A 156 -29.15 -0.45 5.82
C GLU A 156 -29.73 0.76 6.58
N ARG A 157 -29.89 0.65 7.90
CA ARG A 157 -30.35 1.78 8.71
C ARG A 157 -29.31 2.91 8.73
N LYS A 158 -28.03 2.58 8.81
CA LYS A 158 -26.93 3.56 8.79
C LYS A 158 -26.90 4.32 7.45
N THR A 159 -26.99 3.61 6.33
CA THR A 159 -26.98 4.26 5.00
C THR A 159 -28.19 5.17 4.80
N ASN A 160 -29.37 4.75 5.26
CA ASN A 160 -30.56 5.60 5.23
C ASN A 160 -30.39 6.87 6.08
N LEU A 161 -29.84 6.75 7.29
CA LEU A 161 -29.56 7.90 8.15
C LEU A 161 -28.51 8.84 7.56
N GLU A 162 -27.48 8.32 6.88
CA GLU A 162 -26.49 9.14 6.17
C GLU A 162 -27.10 9.92 5.00
N ILE A 163 -28.04 9.30 4.27
CA ILE A 163 -28.79 9.97 3.20
C ILE A 163 -29.66 11.10 3.78
N ASP A 164 -30.36 10.83 4.88
CA ASP A 164 -31.23 11.82 5.52
C ASP A 164 -30.43 12.97 6.14
N LEU A 165 -29.26 12.69 6.70
CA LEU A 165 -28.35 13.71 7.21
C LEU A 165 -27.89 14.65 6.08
N LYS A 166 -27.49 14.11 4.92
CA LYS A 166 -27.14 14.94 3.75
C LYS A 166 -28.31 15.83 3.29
N LYS A 167 -29.52 15.29 3.22
CA LYS A 167 -30.72 16.08 2.86
C LYS A 167 -30.98 17.22 3.85
N LEU A 168 -30.77 16.97 5.14
CA LEU A 168 -30.93 17.99 6.18
C LEU A 168 -29.85 19.06 6.08
N GLU A 169 -28.61 18.69 5.79
CA GLU A 169 -27.50 19.64 5.56
C GLU A 169 -27.77 20.53 4.34
N GLU A 170 -28.26 19.96 3.23
CA GLU A 170 -28.66 20.71 2.04
C GLU A 170 -29.79 21.69 2.34
N ARG A 171 -30.83 21.27 3.06
CA ARG A 171 -31.93 22.15 3.48
C ARG A 171 -31.43 23.29 4.37
N LYS A 172 -30.57 22.98 5.34
CA LYS A 172 -29.96 23.98 6.22
C LYS A 172 -29.16 25.00 5.41
N ALA A 173 -28.37 24.56 4.44
CA ALA A 173 -27.61 25.46 3.57
C ALA A 173 -28.52 26.38 2.75
N LEU A 174 -29.63 25.86 2.20
CA LEU A 174 -30.63 26.66 1.49
C LEU A 174 -31.30 27.70 2.39
N GLU A 175 -31.65 27.34 3.63
CA GLU A 175 -32.24 28.28 4.59
C GLU A 175 -31.25 29.35 5.02
N ILE A 176 -29.98 29.00 5.25
CA ILE A 176 -28.92 29.97 5.55
C ILE A 176 -28.77 30.95 4.38
N ALA A 177 -28.72 30.48 3.14
CA ALA A 177 -28.63 31.35 1.97
C ALA A 177 -29.82 32.32 1.85
N LYS A 178 -31.05 31.84 2.12
CA LYS A 178 -32.24 32.71 2.14
C LYS A 178 -32.15 33.77 3.24
N ILE A 179 -31.69 33.40 4.43
CA ILE A 179 -31.51 34.34 5.54
C ILE A 179 -30.46 35.39 5.17
N GLU A 180 -29.34 35.00 4.56
CA GLU A 180 -28.30 35.93 4.11
C GLU A 180 -28.81 36.91 3.04
N GLU A 181 -29.63 36.46 2.09
CA GLU A 181 -30.27 37.34 1.11
C GLU A 181 -31.20 38.36 1.78
N LEU A 182 -32.01 37.92 2.73
CA LEU A 182 -32.90 38.81 3.50
C LEU A 182 -32.12 39.82 4.32
N ILE A 183 -31.01 39.41 4.96
CA ILE A 183 -30.11 40.31 5.69
C ILE A 183 -29.53 41.36 4.75
N LYS A 184 -28.97 40.96 3.59
CA LYS A 184 -28.45 41.90 2.59
C LYS A 184 -29.51 42.86 2.08
N GLY A 185 -30.73 42.38 1.89
CA GLY A 185 -31.89 43.21 1.53
C GLY A 185 -32.19 44.25 2.60
N ALA A 186 -32.29 43.83 3.86
CA ALA A 186 -32.55 44.71 4.99
C ALA A 186 -31.43 45.76 5.18
N GLU A 187 -30.16 45.36 5.10
CA GLU A 187 -29.00 46.27 5.19
C GLU A 187 -28.96 47.27 4.03
N SER A 188 -29.37 46.87 2.83
CA SER A 188 -29.44 47.75 1.67
C SER A 188 -30.53 48.80 1.84
N LEU A 189 -31.71 48.39 2.33
CA LEU A 189 -32.80 49.30 2.66
C LEU A 189 -32.40 50.28 3.79
N GLN A 190 -31.69 49.79 4.81
CA GLN A 190 -31.19 50.62 5.90
C GLN A 190 -30.16 51.65 5.42
N ARG A 191 -29.25 51.28 4.50
CA ARG A 191 -28.27 52.21 3.89
C ARG A 191 -28.89 53.27 2.99
N ILE A 192 -29.97 52.93 2.30
CA ILE A 192 -30.71 53.90 1.48
C ILE A 192 -31.37 54.94 2.39
N GLY A 193 -31.80 54.54 3.59
CA GLY A 193 -32.46 55.40 4.56
C GLY A 193 -33.95 55.55 4.25
N VAL A 194 -34.77 55.60 5.31
CA VAL A 194 -36.24 55.52 5.22
C VAL A 194 -36.82 56.56 4.25
N GLU A 195 -36.29 57.79 4.25
CA GLU A 195 -36.74 58.87 3.35
C GLU A 195 -36.51 58.57 1.86
N LYS A 196 -35.38 57.96 1.48
CA LYS A 196 -35.10 57.64 0.07
C LYS A 196 -35.87 56.40 -0.38
N VAL A 197 -36.12 55.45 0.52
CA VAL A 197 -37.00 54.30 0.25
C VAL A 197 -38.44 54.78 0.04
N CYS A 198 -38.93 55.73 0.84
CA CYS A 198 -40.23 56.37 0.62
C CYS A 198 -40.30 57.08 -0.74
N ARG A 199 -39.26 57.85 -1.12
CA ARG A 199 -39.20 58.49 -2.45
C ARG A 199 -39.17 57.47 -3.60
N LEU A 200 -38.47 56.34 -3.43
CA LEU A 200 -38.46 55.24 -4.38
C LEU A 200 -39.83 54.58 -4.49
N SER A 201 -40.55 54.39 -3.39
CA SER A 201 -41.94 53.90 -3.40
C SER A 201 -42.85 54.85 -4.18
N THR A 202 -42.78 56.15 -3.89
CA THR A 202 -43.56 57.17 -4.62
C THR A 202 -43.22 57.19 -6.11
N PHE A 203 -41.94 57.04 -6.45
CA PHE A 203 -41.49 56.97 -7.84
C PHE A 203 -41.97 55.71 -8.56
N VAL A 204 -41.95 54.55 -7.90
CA VAL A 204 -42.51 53.30 -8.44
C VAL A 204 -44.02 53.44 -8.65
N GLU A 205 -44.75 54.01 -7.69
CA GLU A 205 -46.19 54.27 -7.80
C GLU A 205 -46.53 55.23 -8.96
N GLU A 206 -45.71 56.26 -9.19
CA GLU A 206 -45.86 57.16 -10.34
C GLU A 206 -45.59 56.47 -11.68
N PHE A 207 -44.61 55.56 -11.73
CA PHE A 207 -44.32 54.75 -12.92
C PHE A 207 -45.37 53.67 -13.19
N GLU A 208 -45.95 53.08 -12.15
CA GLU A 208 -47.09 52.16 -12.28
C GLU A 208 -48.33 52.87 -12.82
N LYS A 209 -48.57 54.13 -12.43
CA LYS A 209 -49.62 54.98 -13.03
C LYS A 209 -49.40 55.27 -14.51
N LEU A 210 -48.15 55.20 -14.99
CA LEU A 210 -47.80 55.34 -16.41
C LEU A 210 -47.93 54.01 -17.18
N GLY A 211 -48.38 52.93 -16.53
CA GLY A 211 -48.64 51.63 -17.15
C GLY A 211 -47.45 50.68 -17.22
N TYR A 212 -46.34 50.99 -16.54
CA TYR A 212 -45.16 50.14 -16.48
C TYR A 212 -45.08 49.39 -15.15
N SER A 213 -44.71 48.12 -15.18
CA SER A 213 -44.54 47.33 -13.95
C SER A 213 -43.22 47.66 -13.25
N ALA A 214 -43.16 47.48 -11.93
CA ALA A 214 -41.91 47.59 -11.16
C ALA A 214 -40.77 46.69 -11.71
N ASP A 215 -41.12 45.53 -12.28
CA ASP A 215 -40.18 44.63 -12.95
C ASP A 215 -39.57 45.21 -14.23
N GLU A 216 -40.33 45.97 -15.01
CA GLU A 216 -39.83 46.67 -16.20
C GLU A 216 -38.90 47.82 -15.82
N LEU A 217 -39.25 48.56 -14.75
CA LEU A 217 -38.39 49.60 -14.19
C LEU A 217 -37.05 49.02 -13.73
N ALA A 218 -37.07 47.87 -13.05
CA ALA A 218 -35.86 47.17 -12.63
C ALA A 218 -35.01 46.71 -13.82
N LYS A 219 -35.63 46.28 -14.93
CA LYS A 219 -34.90 45.94 -16.17
C LYS A 219 -34.24 47.18 -16.78
N ILE A 220 -34.93 48.30 -16.85
CA ILE A 220 -34.40 49.57 -17.39
C ILE A 220 -33.22 50.05 -16.55
N ALA A 221 -33.32 50.00 -15.21
CA ALA A 221 -32.22 50.34 -14.31
C ALA A 221 -30.98 49.46 -14.54
N ARG A 222 -31.17 48.13 -14.69
CA ARG A 222 -30.07 47.21 -15.03
C ARG A 222 -29.43 47.54 -16.38
N PHE A 223 -30.21 47.96 -17.37
CA PHE A 223 -29.67 48.37 -18.67
C PHE A 223 -28.88 49.67 -18.59
N ALA A 224 -29.32 50.64 -17.78
CA ALA A 224 -28.58 51.87 -17.53
C ALA A 224 -27.22 51.58 -16.85
N ASP A 225 -27.21 50.73 -15.81
CA ASP A 225 -25.98 50.30 -15.16
C ASP A 225 -25.03 49.57 -16.12
N LYS A 226 -25.58 48.68 -16.96
CA LYS A 226 -24.80 47.95 -17.97
C LYS A 226 -24.19 48.91 -18.99
N ARG A 227 -24.96 49.90 -19.47
CA ARG A 227 -24.48 50.94 -20.38
C ARG A 227 -23.31 51.70 -19.77
N ASP A 228 -23.44 52.14 -18.52
CA ASP A 228 -22.41 52.95 -17.86
C ASP A 228 -21.13 52.14 -17.60
N ARG A 229 -21.24 50.84 -17.28
CA ARG A 229 -20.08 49.93 -17.22
C ARG A 229 -19.38 49.80 -18.57
N LEU A 230 -20.14 49.58 -19.64
CA LEU A 230 -19.61 49.45 -20.99
C LEU A 230 -18.95 50.73 -21.50
N ILE A 231 -19.45 51.91 -21.10
CA ILE A 231 -18.83 53.20 -21.41
C ILE A 231 -17.47 53.31 -20.71
N LYS A 232 -17.39 52.97 -19.42
CA LYS A 232 -16.12 52.98 -18.67
C LYS A 232 -15.10 52.00 -19.25
N GLU A 233 -15.54 50.81 -19.63
CA GLU A 233 -14.68 49.80 -20.26
C GLU A 233 -14.18 50.24 -21.64
N ASN A 234 -15.06 50.83 -22.47
CA ASN A 234 -14.66 51.40 -23.75
C ASN A 234 -13.61 52.51 -23.60
N LEU A 235 -13.75 53.37 -22.59
CA LEU A 235 -12.77 54.42 -22.30
C LEU A 235 -11.40 53.83 -21.92
N ARG A 236 -11.39 52.77 -21.10
CA ARG A 236 -10.15 52.05 -20.73
C ARG A 236 -9.49 51.44 -21.96
N LEU A 237 -10.24 50.66 -22.75
CA LEU A 237 -9.72 50.01 -23.95
C LEU A 237 -9.20 51.02 -24.98
N ARG A 238 -9.84 52.18 -25.14
CA ARG A 238 -9.32 53.26 -26.00
C ARG A 238 -7.98 53.80 -25.51
N ASN A 239 -7.84 54.00 -24.20
CA ASN A 239 -6.57 54.46 -23.62
C ASN A 239 -5.46 53.42 -23.84
N ASP A 240 -5.75 52.14 -23.61
CA ASP A 240 -4.79 51.05 -23.83
C ASP A 240 -4.38 50.95 -25.30
N LEU A 241 -5.34 51.10 -26.23
CA LEU A 241 -5.07 51.07 -27.67
C LEU A 241 -4.21 52.26 -28.11
N ASN A 242 -4.42 53.44 -27.53
CA ASN A 242 -3.57 54.61 -27.78
C ASN A 242 -2.14 54.41 -27.24
N MET A 243 -1.99 53.79 -26.07
CA MET A 243 -0.67 53.46 -25.50
C MET A 243 0.08 52.45 -26.39
N LEU A 244 -0.60 51.39 -26.85
CA LEU A 244 0.00 50.41 -27.76
C LEU A 244 0.34 51.02 -29.11
N ALA A 245 -0.49 51.94 -29.63
CA ALA A 245 -0.19 52.67 -30.87
C ALA A 245 1.05 53.57 -30.72
N ALA A 246 1.21 54.25 -29.58
CA ALA A 246 2.41 55.00 -29.21
C ALA A 246 3.65 54.09 -29.17
N GLU A 247 3.58 52.96 -28.46
CA GLU A 247 4.68 51.99 -28.41
C GLU A 247 5.06 51.47 -29.80
N ASN A 248 4.08 51.11 -30.63
CA ASN A 248 4.33 50.59 -31.97
C ASN A 248 5.00 51.62 -32.88
N ARG A 249 4.68 52.92 -32.75
CA ARG A 249 5.36 54.00 -33.46
C ARG A 249 6.82 54.16 -33.02
N GLY A 250 7.09 54.06 -31.72
CA GLY A 250 8.47 54.04 -31.19
C GLY A 250 9.28 52.85 -31.71
N ILE A 251 8.68 51.65 -31.74
CA ILE A 251 9.30 50.44 -32.30
C ILE A 251 9.59 50.61 -33.79
N LEU A 252 8.66 51.20 -34.55
CA LEU A 252 8.86 51.45 -35.98
C LEU A 252 10.01 52.44 -36.22
N ALA A 253 10.11 53.49 -35.41
CA ALA A 253 11.24 54.43 -35.46
C ALA A 253 12.58 53.73 -35.15
N ALA A 254 12.61 52.88 -34.12
CA ALA A 254 13.80 52.08 -33.79
C ALA A 254 14.18 51.13 -34.95
N LYS A 255 13.20 50.49 -35.57
CA LYS A 255 13.41 49.61 -36.73
C LYS A 255 14.06 50.37 -37.89
N VAL A 256 13.54 51.55 -38.25
CA VAL A 256 14.11 52.38 -39.32
C VAL A 256 15.56 52.75 -39.01
N ILE A 257 15.85 53.17 -37.78
CA ILE A 257 17.22 53.53 -37.34
C ILE A 257 18.17 52.34 -37.45
N LEU A 258 17.72 51.13 -37.09
CA LEU A 258 18.52 49.91 -37.18
C LEU A 258 18.78 49.48 -38.63
N GLU A 259 17.77 49.60 -39.51
CA GLU A 259 17.87 49.26 -40.93
C GLU A 259 18.78 50.24 -41.69
N THR A 260 18.62 51.55 -41.47
CA THR A 260 19.44 52.56 -42.16
C THR A 260 20.81 52.76 -41.52
N ARG A 261 20.99 52.33 -40.26
CA ARG A 261 22.15 52.64 -39.42
C ARG A 261 22.46 54.13 -39.39
N THR A 262 21.43 54.97 -39.37
CA THR A 262 21.56 56.43 -39.30
C THR A 262 20.59 57.01 -38.29
N VAL A 263 20.99 58.10 -37.65
CA VAL A 263 20.13 58.90 -36.77
C VAL A 263 20.21 60.36 -37.15
N ALA A 264 19.08 61.06 -37.12
CA ALA A 264 19.00 62.49 -37.32
C ALA A 264 19.48 63.22 -36.07
N ILE A 265 20.48 64.09 -36.21
CA ILE A 265 21.00 64.95 -35.14
C ILE A 265 20.94 66.39 -35.62
N SER A 266 20.42 67.31 -34.81
CA SER A 266 20.36 68.72 -35.17
C SER A 266 21.77 69.34 -35.25
N CYS A 267 22.01 70.13 -36.30
CA CYS A 267 23.23 70.90 -36.47
C CYS A 267 23.37 71.92 -35.33
N GLN A 268 24.55 71.97 -34.71
CA GLN A 268 24.89 72.91 -33.62
C GLN A 268 24.87 74.38 -34.08
N PHE A 269 25.00 74.65 -35.38
CA PHE A 269 24.99 76.00 -35.93
C PHE A 269 23.63 76.44 -36.47
N CYS A 270 23.03 75.67 -37.39
CA CYS A 270 21.78 76.07 -38.06
C CYS A 270 20.52 75.30 -37.61
N GLY A 271 20.64 74.31 -36.72
CA GLY A 271 19.52 73.46 -36.28
C GLY A 271 19.03 72.43 -37.30
N GLY A 272 19.51 72.46 -38.55
CA GLY A 272 19.12 71.51 -39.59
C GLY A 272 19.46 70.05 -39.26
N SER A 273 18.62 69.11 -39.69
CA SER A 273 18.77 67.69 -39.38
C SER A 273 19.92 67.03 -40.17
N ILE A 274 20.94 66.56 -39.47
CA ILE A 274 22.10 65.88 -40.04
C ILE A 274 21.93 64.37 -39.83
N LEU A 275 21.95 63.60 -40.92
CA LEU A 275 21.98 62.14 -40.83
C LEU A 275 23.38 61.67 -40.42
N CYS A 276 23.51 61.22 -39.18
CA CYS A 276 24.74 60.69 -38.63
C CYS A 276 24.70 59.17 -38.68
N ARG A 277 25.75 58.55 -39.23
CA ARG A 277 25.88 57.09 -39.23
C ARG A 277 26.09 56.58 -37.81
N LEU A 278 25.39 55.51 -37.46
CA LEU A 278 25.58 54.82 -36.20
C LEU A 278 26.92 54.07 -36.22
N PRO A 279 27.82 54.36 -35.27
CA PRO A 279 29.04 53.58 -35.11
C PRO A 279 28.68 52.15 -34.69
N THR A 280 29.52 51.20 -35.07
CA THR A 280 29.47 49.83 -34.52
C THR A 280 29.71 49.84 -33.01
N ILE A 281 29.33 48.76 -32.33
CA ILE A 281 29.51 48.66 -30.88
C ILE A 281 30.97 48.86 -30.46
N PHE A 282 31.92 48.33 -31.23
CA PHE A 282 33.35 48.49 -30.97
C PHE A 282 33.82 49.94 -31.15
N GLU A 283 33.38 50.61 -32.22
CA GLU A 283 33.68 52.02 -32.47
C GLU A 283 33.08 52.93 -31.38
N LEU A 284 31.86 52.62 -30.91
CA LEU A 284 31.21 53.35 -29.84
C LEU A 284 31.95 53.17 -28.50
N PHE A 285 32.34 51.94 -28.15
CA PHE A 285 33.09 51.67 -26.91
C PHE A 285 34.47 52.31 -26.92
N ASP A 286 35.20 52.20 -28.03
CA ASP A 286 36.52 52.84 -28.15
C ASP A 286 36.40 54.36 -28.09
N ALA A 287 35.38 54.94 -28.75
CA ALA A 287 35.12 56.37 -28.71
C ALA A 287 34.72 56.87 -27.31
N MET A 288 33.87 56.13 -26.58
CA MET A 288 33.53 56.47 -25.19
C MET A 288 34.74 56.37 -24.26
N LYS A 289 35.61 55.37 -24.43
CA LYS A 289 36.81 55.19 -23.61
C LYS A 289 37.86 56.29 -23.85
N ARG A 290 38.00 56.73 -25.10
CA ARG A 290 38.96 57.77 -25.51
C ARG A 290 38.37 59.18 -25.51
N ASN A 291 37.08 59.32 -25.19
CA ASN A 291 36.31 60.56 -25.27
C ASN A 291 36.43 61.26 -26.64
N THR A 292 36.43 60.49 -27.73
CA THR A 292 36.55 61.02 -29.09
C THR A 292 35.19 61.50 -29.60
N THR A 293 35.22 62.51 -30.47
CA THR A 293 34.04 63.07 -31.13
C THR A 293 33.96 62.64 -32.59
N TYR A 294 32.76 62.36 -33.07
CA TYR A 294 32.48 62.16 -34.50
C TYR A 294 32.33 63.53 -35.17
N SER A 295 33.16 63.79 -36.17
CA SER A 295 33.05 65.02 -36.96
C SER A 295 32.16 64.79 -38.18
N VAL A 296 31.10 65.57 -38.31
CA VAL A 296 30.15 65.47 -39.42
C VAL A 296 29.87 66.85 -39.99
N ARG A 297 30.06 67.00 -41.31
CA ARG A 297 29.75 68.25 -42.00
C ARG A 297 28.25 68.38 -42.21
N CYS A 298 27.65 69.50 -41.77
CA CYS A 298 26.25 69.77 -42.04
C CYS A 298 26.03 69.93 -43.55
N PRO A 299 25.06 69.22 -44.17
CA PRO A 299 24.80 69.37 -45.60
C PRO A 299 24.15 70.71 -45.96
N PHE A 300 23.59 71.43 -44.97
CA PHE A 300 22.88 72.70 -45.19
C PHE A 300 23.77 73.93 -45.04
N CYS A 301 24.57 74.01 -43.97
CA CYS A 301 25.40 75.18 -43.67
C CYS A 301 26.91 74.91 -43.78
N TYR A 302 27.30 73.68 -44.14
CA TYR A 302 28.71 73.23 -44.24
C TYR A 302 29.53 73.33 -42.94
N PHE A 303 28.92 73.71 -41.80
CA PHE A 303 29.57 73.72 -40.49
C PHE A 303 30.00 72.31 -40.09
N MET A 304 31.22 72.18 -39.55
CA MET A 304 31.72 70.91 -38.99
C MET A 304 31.19 70.74 -37.57
N ASN A 305 30.29 69.78 -37.38
CA ASN A 305 29.72 69.44 -36.08
C ASN A 305 30.57 68.36 -35.43
N TYR A 306 30.70 68.43 -34.11
CA TYR A 306 31.42 67.43 -33.32
C TYR A 306 30.44 66.83 -32.32
N PHE A 307 30.07 65.56 -32.54
CA PHE A 307 29.14 64.83 -31.71
C PHE A 307 29.88 63.82 -30.85
N THR A 308 29.59 63.81 -29.56
CA THR A 308 30.04 62.74 -28.68
C THR A 308 29.20 61.48 -28.91
N PRO A 309 29.69 60.29 -28.53
CA PRO A 309 28.87 59.08 -28.47
C PRO A 309 27.57 59.26 -27.68
N ARG A 310 27.58 60.09 -26.64
CA ARG A 310 26.39 60.40 -25.83
C ARG A 310 25.36 61.19 -26.63
N ASP A 311 25.78 62.14 -27.45
CA ASP A 311 24.87 62.92 -28.30
C ASP A 311 24.17 62.03 -29.32
N VAL A 312 24.92 61.10 -29.94
CA VAL A 312 24.37 60.13 -30.89
C VAL A 312 23.33 59.21 -30.21
N LEU A 313 23.67 58.65 -29.05
CA LEU A 313 22.74 57.80 -28.28
C LEU A 313 21.52 58.56 -27.78
N ALA A 314 21.69 59.81 -27.34
CA ALA A 314 20.60 60.68 -26.91
C ALA A 314 19.67 61.00 -28.08
N SER A 315 20.18 61.24 -29.28
CA SER A 315 19.36 61.44 -30.48
C SER A 315 18.58 60.18 -30.90
N ILE A 316 19.14 58.97 -30.72
CA ILE A 316 18.40 57.71 -30.94
C ILE A 316 17.25 57.60 -29.95
N GLY A 317 17.53 57.80 -28.65
CA GLY A 317 16.51 57.77 -27.61
C GLY A 317 15.42 58.82 -27.85
N TRP A 318 15.82 60.04 -28.23
CA TRP A 318 14.90 61.12 -28.56
C TRP A 318 14.02 60.78 -29.77
N ALA A 319 14.59 60.24 -30.86
CA ALA A 319 13.82 59.83 -32.03
C ALA A 319 12.75 58.78 -31.66
N ILE A 320 13.13 57.74 -30.91
CA ILE A 320 12.21 56.66 -30.49
C ILE A 320 11.09 57.23 -29.59
N LEU A 321 11.44 58.07 -28.61
CA LEU A 321 10.46 58.64 -27.68
C LEU A 321 9.55 59.69 -28.35
N TYR A 322 10.09 60.48 -29.28
CA TYR A 322 9.35 61.50 -30.00
C TYR A 322 8.27 60.85 -30.89
N TYR A 323 8.61 59.80 -31.64
CA TYR A 323 7.64 59.07 -32.43
C TYR A 323 6.64 58.27 -31.59
N ALA A 324 6.97 57.93 -30.34
CA ALA A 324 5.99 57.36 -29.41
C ALA A 324 5.01 58.42 -28.86
N SER A 325 5.35 59.71 -28.91
CA SER A 325 4.57 60.78 -28.26
C SER A 325 3.62 61.55 -29.19
N ILE A 326 3.91 61.58 -30.50
CA ILE A 326 2.95 61.98 -31.56
C ILE A 326 2.00 60.83 -31.75
#